data_AF-A0AAD2CEY6-F1
#
_entry.id   AF-A0AAD2CEY6-F1
#
_cell.length_a   1.000
_cell.length_b   1.000
_cell.length_c   1.000
_cell.angle_alpha   90.00
_cell.angle_beta   90.00
_cell.angle_gamma   90.00
#
_symmetry.space_group_name_H-M   'P 1'
#
loop_
_entity.id
_entity.type
_entity.pdbx_description
1 polymer ?
#
loop_
_entity_poly.entity_id
_entity_poly.type
_entity_poly.pdbx_seq_one_letter_code
_entity_poly.pdbx_strand_id
1 'polypeptide(L)'
;MLRPLEIIFRYVTSSWRVLPDIIVLGEVRCGTTSLCQHLADFELVECHTPFCLWAHPELDNKETFFFVGHYLGIVTPRHYRMCFPLKITKWWSETKRKICGQPSKPFLSFDGCAQYLTSPTAPYLIAQAYREAGEKPPVFIACVRRPAEQALSWWKYENNAMKWGEGMMLNKWNTSLRGKLYPPRSVEDAIDYSRSQHIEDMYQRAESLGIETVENRRFFRLPQWAVTWPGGQLSAIGRTSCFARNILRYERVFSSTRSDKHKQALKHVSIFPIEFLRDKKSLNRFIASILDRAAERRNNKSLFAAGIHLAESSNRLNIIHRNAGSSLSREEEVQYIRSKFAKDEDSLNSLLRVNGIPITYE
;
A
#
# COMPACT_ATOMS: atom_id res chain seq x y z
N MET A 1 -21.02 8.87 0.52
CA MET A 1 -21.48 10.05 1.31
C MET A 1 -20.38 10.43 2.30
N LEU A 2 -20.16 11.73 2.61
CA LEU A 2 -19.14 12.16 3.59
C LEU A 2 -19.67 12.06 5.03
N ARG A 3 -18.78 11.90 6.03
CA ARG A 3 -19.11 11.83 7.47
C ARG A 3 -18.58 13.06 8.25
N PRO A 4 -19.16 14.26 8.10
CA PRO A 4 -18.57 15.52 8.55
C PRO A 4 -18.28 15.59 10.06
N LEU A 5 -19.22 15.16 10.91
CA LEU A 5 -19.04 15.18 12.36
C LEU A 5 -17.92 14.23 12.81
N GLU A 6 -17.87 13.03 12.23
CA GLU A 6 -16.82 12.06 12.53
C GLU A 6 -15.44 12.58 12.08
N ILE A 7 -15.36 13.24 10.91
CA ILE A 7 -14.15 13.88 10.41
C ILE A 7 -13.66 14.96 11.38
N ILE A 8 -14.54 15.88 11.80
CA ILE A 8 -14.19 16.95 12.74
C ILE A 8 -13.67 16.35 14.05
N PHE A 9 -14.38 15.38 14.63
CA PHE A 9 -13.95 14.68 15.84
C PHE A 9 -12.58 14.02 15.66
N ARG A 10 -12.34 13.34 14.54
CA ARG A 10 -11.07 12.69 14.23
C ARG A 10 -9.91 13.66 14.06
N TYR A 11 -10.14 14.82 13.44
CA TYR A 11 -9.12 15.88 13.33
C TYR A 11 -8.75 16.44 14.70
N VAL A 12 -9.74 16.80 15.52
CA VAL A 12 -9.53 17.34 16.88
C VAL A 12 -8.81 16.33 17.76
N THR A 13 -9.08 15.03 17.59
CA THR A 13 -8.46 13.95 18.37
C THR A 13 -7.22 13.32 17.73
N SER A 14 -6.70 13.87 16.62
CA SER A 14 -5.60 13.27 15.84
C SER A 14 -4.34 12.98 16.67
N SER A 15 -3.95 13.88 17.58
CA SER A 15 -2.78 13.71 18.46
C SER A 15 -2.93 12.58 19.50
N TRP A 16 -4.16 12.20 19.80
CA TRP A 16 -4.51 11.12 20.74
C TRP A 16 -4.75 9.79 20.06
N ARG A 17 -4.60 9.71 18.73
CA ARG A 17 -4.76 8.47 17.96
C ARG A 17 -3.43 7.78 17.72
N VAL A 18 -3.48 6.51 17.34
CA VAL A 18 -2.29 5.73 16.99
C VAL A 18 -1.89 5.97 15.53
N LEU A 19 -0.70 5.51 15.14
CA LEU A 19 -0.36 5.29 13.73
C LEU A 19 -0.52 3.79 13.44
N PRO A 20 -0.71 3.38 12.17
CA PRO A 20 -0.84 1.98 11.84
C PRO A 20 0.47 1.24 12.11
N ASP A 21 0.38 -0.03 12.48
CA ASP A 21 1.55 -0.89 12.66
C ASP A 21 2.01 -1.49 11.31
N ILE A 22 1.05 -1.67 10.39
CA ILE A 22 1.24 -2.24 9.06
C ILE A 22 0.64 -1.29 8.02
N ILE A 23 1.35 -1.08 6.91
CA ILE A 23 0.81 -0.39 5.74
C ILE A 23 0.92 -1.31 4.52
N VAL A 24 -0.22 -1.71 3.97
CA VAL A 24 -0.32 -2.43 2.70
C VAL A 24 -0.38 -1.40 1.58
N LEU A 25 0.75 -1.18 0.92
CA LEU A 25 1.00 -0.05 0.02
C LEU A 25 0.25 -0.14 -1.31
N GLY A 26 -0.15 -1.34 -1.74
CA GLY A 26 -0.50 -1.57 -3.13
C GLY A 26 0.32 -2.69 -3.76
N GLU A 27 0.22 -2.92 -5.05
CA GLU A 27 -0.46 -2.06 -6.03
C GLU A 27 -1.97 -2.34 -6.16
N VAL A 28 -2.70 -1.44 -6.81
CA VAL A 28 -4.08 -1.70 -7.23
C VAL A 28 -4.16 -3.01 -8.03
N ARG A 29 -5.25 -3.77 -7.80
CA ARG A 29 -5.52 -5.06 -8.48
C ARG A 29 -4.52 -6.19 -8.18
N CYS A 30 -3.74 -6.07 -7.10
CA CYS A 30 -2.82 -7.11 -6.63
C CYS A 30 -3.31 -7.89 -5.39
N GLY A 31 -4.62 -7.90 -5.11
CA GLY A 31 -5.18 -8.65 -3.99
C GLY A 31 -5.05 -7.97 -2.63
N THR A 32 -4.83 -6.65 -2.59
CA THR A 32 -4.75 -5.86 -1.35
C THR A 32 -5.99 -6.01 -0.48
N THR A 33 -7.20 -5.97 -1.07
CA THR A 33 -8.46 -6.15 -0.33
C THR A 33 -8.50 -7.50 0.38
N SER A 34 -8.20 -8.59 -0.33
CA SER A 34 -8.21 -9.94 0.26
C SER A 34 -7.17 -10.07 1.37
N LEU A 35 -5.96 -9.54 1.19
CA LEU A 35 -4.94 -9.54 2.25
C LEU A 35 -5.40 -8.74 3.47
N CYS A 36 -5.98 -7.55 3.29
CA CYS A 36 -6.47 -6.72 4.38
C CYS A 36 -7.61 -7.41 5.13
N GLN A 37 -8.51 -8.10 4.43
CA GLN A 37 -9.56 -8.90 5.05
C GLN A 37 -8.96 -10.03 5.91
N HIS A 38 -7.97 -10.75 5.40
CA HIS A 38 -7.26 -11.77 6.18
C HIS A 38 -6.54 -11.22 7.41
N LEU A 39 -6.01 -9.99 7.35
CA LEU A 39 -5.44 -9.32 8.51
C LEU A 39 -6.51 -8.93 9.54
N ALA A 40 -7.66 -8.41 9.07
CA ALA A 40 -8.78 -8.00 9.91
C ALA A 40 -9.45 -9.18 10.63
N ASP A 41 -9.65 -10.30 9.91
CA ASP A 41 -10.29 -11.50 10.42
C ASP A 41 -9.35 -12.39 11.26
N PHE A 42 -8.10 -11.96 11.47
CA PHE A 42 -7.11 -12.79 12.11
C PHE A 42 -7.38 -12.99 13.60
N GLU A 43 -7.85 -14.18 13.98
CA GLU A 43 -8.38 -14.45 15.32
C GLU A 43 -7.39 -14.25 16.46
N LEU A 44 -6.08 -14.35 16.23
CA LEU A 44 -5.08 -14.22 17.29
C LEU A 44 -4.71 -12.77 17.61
N VAL A 45 -5.25 -11.78 16.88
CA VAL A 45 -4.91 -10.36 17.00
C VAL A 45 -6.19 -9.53 16.98
N GLU A 46 -6.25 -8.46 17.76
CA GLU A 46 -7.33 -7.48 17.65
C GLU A 46 -6.91 -6.45 16.61
N CYS A 47 -7.28 -6.73 15.35
CA CYS A 47 -6.89 -5.92 14.23
C CYS A 47 -7.90 -4.79 13.99
N HIS A 48 -7.45 -3.54 14.06
CA HIS A 48 -8.26 -2.37 13.83
C HIS A 48 -8.02 -1.80 12.45
N THR A 49 -9.13 -1.54 11.77
CA THR A 49 -9.19 -1.05 10.41
C THR A 49 -9.16 0.47 10.36
N PRO A 50 -8.71 1.07 9.25
CA PRO A 50 -8.67 2.52 9.11
C PRO A 50 -10.06 3.11 8.84
N PHE A 51 -10.20 4.39 9.18
CA PHE A 51 -11.31 5.23 8.75
C PHE A 51 -11.08 5.75 7.33
N CYS A 52 -12.05 5.47 6.46
CA CYS A 52 -12.13 6.04 5.12
C CYS A 52 -13.02 7.29 5.14
N LEU A 53 -12.63 8.33 4.41
CA LEU A 53 -13.46 9.52 4.21
C LEU A 53 -14.79 9.20 3.50
N TRP A 54 -14.72 8.26 2.56
CA TRP A 54 -15.82 7.86 1.71
C TRP A 54 -16.62 6.77 2.42
N ALA A 55 -17.86 7.06 2.80
CA ALA A 55 -18.78 6.01 3.25
C ALA A 55 -19.14 5.13 2.05
N HIS A 56 -18.41 4.03 1.88
CA HIS A 56 -18.56 3.03 0.82
C HIS A 56 -18.13 1.68 1.40
N PRO A 57 -19.00 0.66 1.46
CA PRO A 57 -18.73 -0.59 2.19
C PRO A 57 -17.41 -1.28 1.82
N GLU A 58 -17.02 -1.21 0.54
CA GLU A 58 -15.83 -1.82 -0.03
C GLU A 58 -14.52 -1.05 0.24
N LEU A 59 -14.62 0.23 0.60
CA LEU A 59 -13.48 1.10 0.91
C LEU A 59 -13.36 1.32 2.43
N ASP A 60 -14.51 1.37 3.11
CA ASP A 60 -14.61 1.39 4.55
C ASP A 60 -13.85 0.19 5.13
N ASN A 61 -13.10 0.43 6.20
CA ASN A 61 -12.30 -0.57 6.88
C ASN A 61 -11.07 -1.10 6.12
N LYS A 62 -10.70 -0.49 4.99
CA LYS A 62 -9.50 -0.89 4.24
C LYS A 62 -8.59 0.28 3.92
N GLU A 63 -9.09 1.34 3.29
CA GLU A 63 -8.24 2.36 2.67
C GLU A 63 -8.48 3.72 3.31
N THR A 64 -7.41 4.38 3.81
CA THR A 64 -7.55 5.78 4.25
C THR A 64 -7.62 6.72 3.06
N PHE A 65 -6.80 6.49 2.04
CA PHE A 65 -6.50 7.43 0.97
C PHE A 65 -5.96 8.79 1.47
N PHE A 66 -5.36 8.82 2.66
CA PHE A 66 -4.93 10.07 3.28
C PHE A 66 -3.84 10.75 2.46
N PHE A 67 -2.71 10.08 2.23
CA PHE A 67 -1.56 10.68 1.54
C PHE A 67 -1.69 10.81 0.02
N VAL A 68 -2.79 10.30 -0.52
CA VAL A 68 -3.16 10.49 -1.93
C VAL A 68 -4.14 11.63 -2.11
N GLY A 69 -4.49 12.36 -1.04
CA GLY A 69 -5.23 13.62 -1.14
C GLY A 69 -6.75 13.48 -1.24
N HIS A 70 -7.33 12.34 -0.87
CA HIS A 70 -8.79 12.19 -0.87
C HIS A 70 -9.49 13.07 0.18
N TYR A 71 -8.76 13.57 1.19
CA TYR A 71 -9.25 14.52 2.18
C TYR A 71 -9.21 15.96 1.65
N LEU A 72 -9.86 16.21 0.50
CA LEU A 72 -9.88 17.52 -0.18
C LEU A 72 -8.47 18.04 -0.54
N GLY A 73 -7.54 17.12 -0.80
CA GLY A 73 -6.12 17.40 -1.03
C GLY A 73 -5.31 17.55 0.25
N ILE A 74 -5.92 17.60 1.43
CA ILE A 74 -5.19 17.74 2.70
C ILE A 74 -4.43 16.44 2.97
N VAL A 75 -3.12 16.56 3.15
CA VAL A 75 -2.20 15.42 3.35
C VAL A 75 -1.20 15.68 4.47
N THR A 76 -1.54 16.60 5.39
CA THR A 76 -0.64 17.02 6.47
C THR A 76 -0.25 15.82 7.34
N PRO A 77 1.05 15.42 7.41
CA PRO A 77 1.48 14.18 8.06
C PRO A 77 1.03 14.02 9.50
N ARG A 78 1.09 15.08 10.32
CA ARG A 78 0.58 15.09 11.69
C ARG A 78 -0.89 14.66 11.82
N HIS A 79 -1.72 14.95 10.83
CA HIS A 79 -3.14 14.62 10.85
C HIS A 79 -3.43 13.20 10.39
N TYR A 80 -2.48 12.46 9.80
CA TYR A 80 -2.70 11.09 9.32
C TYR A 80 -3.28 10.16 10.40
N ARG A 81 -2.87 10.37 11.65
CA ARG A 81 -3.36 9.62 12.83
C ARG A 81 -4.89 9.69 13.00
N MET A 82 -5.55 10.71 12.45
CA MET A 82 -7.02 10.87 12.48
C MET A 82 -7.75 9.63 11.93
N CYS A 83 -7.10 8.90 11.03
CA CYS A 83 -7.63 7.73 10.37
C CYS A 83 -7.66 6.48 11.26
N PHE A 84 -7.02 6.49 12.43
CA PHE A 84 -6.80 5.28 13.24
C PHE A 84 -7.45 5.39 14.63
N PRO A 85 -7.55 4.28 15.39
CA PRO A 85 -8.13 4.29 16.74
C PRO A 85 -7.41 5.22 17.72
N LEU A 86 -8.09 5.53 18.83
CA LEU A 86 -7.50 6.30 19.92
C LEU A 86 -6.46 5.46 20.68
N LYS A 87 -5.46 6.12 21.27
CA LYS A 87 -4.50 5.49 22.19
C LYS A 87 -5.19 4.84 23.38
N ILE A 88 -6.31 5.41 23.85
CA ILE A 88 -7.13 4.79 24.91
C ILE A 88 -7.79 3.49 24.45
N THR A 89 -8.21 3.39 23.18
CA THR A 89 -8.71 2.14 22.59
C THR A 89 -7.63 1.07 22.63
N LYS A 90 -6.41 1.42 22.15
CA LYS A 90 -5.24 0.53 22.23
C LYS A 90 -4.93 0.09 23.66
N TRP A 91 -4.85 1.04 24.58
CA TRP A 91 -4.59 0.78 26.00
C TRP A 91 -5.65 -0.17 26.59
N TRP A 92 -6.92 0.04 26.27
CA TRP A 92 -8.01 -0.81 26.74
C TRP A 92 -7.89 -2.23 26.20
N SER A 93 -7.72 -2.40 24.88
CA SER A 93 -7.54 -3.72 24.25
C SER A 93 -6.35 -4.48 24.85
N GLU A 94 -5.24 -3.79 25.16
CA GLU A 94 -4.05 -4.38 25.79
C GLU A 94 -4.22 -4.65 27.30
N THR A 95 -5.05 -3.87 28.01
CA THR A 95 -5.20 -3.94 29.48
C THR A 95 -6.33 -4.84 29.92
N LYS A 96 -7.38 -5.03 29.12
CA LYS A 96 -8.57 -5.84 29.46
C LYS A 96 -8.21 -7.23 29.99
N ARG A 97 -7.10 -7.83 29.54
CA ARG A 97 -6.55 -9.08 30.09
C ARG A 97 -6.30 -9.04 31.60
N LYS A 98 -5.64 -7.97 32.06
CA LYS A 98 -5.23 -7.85 33.46
C LYS A 98 -6.44 -7.69 34.38
N ILE A 99 -7.53 -7.10 33.88
CA ILE A 99 -8.71 -6.75 34.67
C ILE A 99 -9.75 -7.87 34.62
N CYS A 100 -10.03 -8.43 33.44
CA CYS A 100 -11.17 -9.33 33.23
C CYS A 100 -10.80 -10.82 33.13
N GLY A 101 -9.51 -11.18 33.24
CA GLY A 101 -9.06 -12.58 33.13
C GLY A 101 -9.22 -13.21 31.73
N GLN A 102 -9.63 -12.42 30.73
CA GLN A 102 -9.80 -12.90 29.35
C GLN A 102 -8.47 -12.92 28.59
N PRO A 103 -8.29 -13.84 27.63
CA PRO A 103 -7.16 -13.78 26.71
C PRO A 103 -7.25 -12.49 25.87
N SER A 104 -6.40 -11.49 26.15
CA SER A 104 -6.30 -10.31 25.28
C SER A 104 -5.59 -10.70 24.00
N LYS A 105 -6.24 -10.43 22.88
CA LYS A 105 -5.55 -10.40 21.60
C LYS A 105 -4.68 -9.12 21.58
N PRO A 106 -3.42 -9.18 21.12
CA PRO A 106 -2.61 -7.99 20.93
C PRO A 106 -3.32 -6.99 20.01
N PHE A 107 -3.29 -5.72 20.37
CA PHE A 107 -3.79 -4.65 19.50
C PHE A 107 -2.89 -4.51 18.28
N LEU A 108 -3.47 -4.48 17.09
CA LEU A 108 -2.80 -4.18 15.83
C LEU A 108 -3.68 -3.22 15.03
N SER A 109 -3.08 -2.33 14.26
CA SER A 109 -3.80 -1.48 13.32
C SER A 109 -3.10 -1.46 11.97
N PHE A 110 -3.84 -1.31 10.89
CA PHE A 110 -3.25 -1.23 9.55
C PHE A 110 -3.89 -0.16 8.67
N ASP A 111 -3.19 0.20 7.59
CA ASP A 111 -3.74 0.96 6.46
C ASP A 111 -3.55 0.18 5.16
N GLY A 112 -4.64 -0.07 4.44
CA GLY A 112 -4.69 -0.93 3.25
C GLY A 112 -4.70 -0.19 1.92
N CYS A 113 -4.15 1.02 1.83
CA CYS A 113 -4.31 1.90 0.66
C CYS A 113 -3.44 1.49 -0.54
N ALA A 114 -4.07 0.89 -1.57
CA ALA A 114 -3.35 0.30 -2.70
C ALA A 114 -2.67 1.31 -3.66
N GLN A 115 -2.94 2.59 -3.48
CA GLN A 115 -2.42 3.68 -4.32
C GLN A 115 -1.13 4.29 -3.75
N TYR A 116 -0.75 3.93 -2.52
CA TYR A 116 0.46 4.45 -1.90
C TYR A 116 1.72 3.97 -2.60
N LEU A 117 1.72 2.78 -3.21
CA LEU A 117 2.90 2.24 -3.87
C LEU A 117 3.31 3.10 -5.08
N THR A 118 2.36 3.48 -5.92
CA THR A 118 2.59 4.31 -7.11
C THR A 118 2.65 5.81 -6.82
N SER A 119 2.01 6.27 -5.75
CA SER A 119 2.01 7.69 -5.37
C SER A 119 3.44 8.17 -5.05
N PRO A 120 4.00 9.13 -5.82
CA PRO A 120 5.38 9.60 -5.61
C PRO A 120 5.58 10.34 -4.29
N THR A 121 4.53 11.02 -3.80
CA THR A 121 4.55 11.80 -2.56
C THR A 121 4.40 10.92 -1.30
N ALA A 122 3.62 9.83 -1.40
CA ALA A 122 3.26 8.98 -0.26
C ALA A 122 4.45 8.52 0.61
N PRO A 123 5.57 7.98 0.10
CA PRO A 123 6.66 7.52 0.95
C PRO A 123 7.25 8.63 1.83
N TYR A 124 7.40 9.85 1.29
CA TYR A 124 7.92 11.00 2.00
C TYR A 124 6.96 11.47 3.10
N LEU A 125 5.68 11.57 2.78
CA LEU A 125 4.64 12.00 3.72
C LEU A 125 4.42 10.98 4.85
N ILE A 126 4.44 9.67 4.53
CA ILE A 126 4.40 8.61 5.55
C ILE A 126 5.64 8.70 6.44
N ALA A 127 6.84 8.79 5.86
CA ALA A 127 8.08 8.89 6.64
C ALA A 127 8.05 10.08 7.60
N GLN A 128 7.54 11.23 7.14
CA GLN A 128 7.33 12.41 7.97
C GLN A 128 6.32 12.16 9.09
N ALA A 129 5.20 11.49 8.83
CA ALA A 129 4.19 11.21 9.86
C ALA A 129 4.75 10.39 11.04
N TYR A 130 5.55 9.36 10.75
CA TYR A 130 6.21 8.56 11.80
C TYR A 130 7.31 9.34 12.51
N ARG A 131 8.10 10.14 11.78
CA ARG A 131 9.15 11.00 12.35
C ARG A 131 8.56 12.04 13.31
N GLU A 132 7.51 12.74 12.89
CA GLU A 132 6.81 13.73 13.71
C GLU A 132 6.14 13.11 14.95
N ALA A 133 5.69 11.86 14.84
CA ALA A 133 5.15 11.11 15.97
C ALA A 133 6.23 10.55 16.92
N GLY A 134 7.51 10.58 16.54
CA GLY A 134 8.59 9.93 17.29
C GLY A 134 8.46 8.39 17.31
N GLU A 135 7.84 7.81 16.28
CA GLU A 135 7.53 6.38 16.21
C GLU A 135 8.41 5.68 15.18
N LYS A 136 8.69 4.39 15.41
CA LYS A 136 9.40 3.56 14.42
C LYS A 136 8.52 3.38 13.17
N PRO A 137 9.11 3.32 11.95
CA PRO A 137 8.35 3.06 10.73
C PRO A 137 7.45 1.81 10.83
N PRO A 138 6.35 1.74 10.08
CA PRO A 138 5.45 0.58 10.05
C PRO A 138 5.99 -0.53 9.16
N VAL A 139 5.49 -1.75 9.34
CA VAL A 139 5.80 -2.84 8.41
C VAL A 139 5.10 -2.55 7.09
N PHE A 140 5.87 -2.38 6.02
CA PHE A 140 5.33 -2.17 4.69
C PHE A 140 5.09 -3.49 3.97
N ILE A 141 3.97 -3.61 3.28
CA ILE A 141 3.66 -4.74 2.41
C ILE A 141 3.34 -4.23 1.00
N ALA A 142 4.10 -4.67 0.02
CA ALA A 142 3.82 -4.47 -1.40
C ALA A 142 3.20 -5.75 -1.98
N CYS A 143 1.91 -5.73 -2.23
CA CYS A 143 1.19 -6.73 -2.99
C CYS A 143 1.56 -6.63 -4.47
N VAL A 144 2.06 -7.72 -5.04
CA VAL A 144 2.51 -7.79 -6.44
C VAL A 144 1.73 -8.84 -7.21
N ARG A 145 1.61 -8.62 -8.51
CA ARG A 145 1.01 -9.53 -9.50
C ARG A 145 1.81 -9.40 -10.78
N ARG A 146 1.69 -10.37 -11.71
CA ARG A 146 2.19 -10.20 -13.08
C ARG A 146 1.76 -8.84 -13.67
N PRO A 147 2.70 -7.99 -14.09
CA PRO A 147 2.43 -6.64 -14.58
C PRO A 147 1.34 -6.58 -15.65
N ALA A 148 1.43 -7.43 -16.67
CA ALA A 148 0.45 -7.49 -17.76
C ALA A 148 -0.98 -7.77 -17.25
N GLU A 149 -1.12 -8.71 -16.31
CA GLU A 149 -2.42 -9.04 -15.73
C GLU A 149 -2.95 -7.93 -14.81
N GLN A 150 -2.05 -7.26 -14.08
CA GLN A 150 -2.38 -6.12 -13.22
C GLN A 150 -2.90 -4.96 -14.07
N ALA A 151 -2.18 -4.59 -15.12
CA ALA A 151 -2.56 -3.53 -16.06
C ALA A 151 -3.90 -3.84 -16.73
N LEU A 152 -4.08 -5.06 -17.27
CA LEU A 152 -5.35 -5.45 -17.88
C LEU A 152 -6.51 -5.45 -16.88
N SER A 153 -6.27 -5.92 -15.65
CA SER A 153 -7.28 -5.88 -14.60
C SER A 153 -7.64 -4.45 -14.18
N TRP A 154 -6.67 -3.53 -14.20
CA TRP A 154 -6.89 -2.12 -13.87
C TRP A 154 -7.65 -1.42 -14.99
N TRP A 155 -7.24 -1.62 -16.24
CA TRP A 155 -7.94 -1.13 -17.42
C TRP A 155 -9.43 -1.50 -17.43
N LYS A 156 -9.73 -2.79 -17.21
CA LYS A 156 -11.11 -3.29 -17.15
C LYS A 156 -11.91 -2.62 -16.03
N TYR A 157 -11.30 -2.46 -14.85
CA TYR A 157 -11.94 -1.83 -13.71
C TYR A 157 -12.27 -0.35 -13.99
N GLU A 158 -11.30 0.42 -14.47
CA GLU A 158 -11.46 1.84 -14.76
C GLU A 158 -12.47 2.09 -15.89
N ASN A 159 -12.45 1.28 -16.95
CA ASN A 159 -13.45 1.39 -18.02
C ASN A 159 -14.87 1.07 -17.53
N ASN A 160 -15.01 0.08 -16.65
CA ASN A 160 -16.31 -0.21 -16.03
C ASN A 160 -16.76 0.94 -15.11
N ALA A 161 -15.85 1.54 -14.35
CA ALA A 161 -16.14 2.68 -13.50
C ALA A 161 -16.54 3.92 -14.32
N MET A 162 -15.89 4.16 -15.47
CA MET A 162 -16.26 5.24 -16.40
C MET A 162 -17.65 5.01 -16.98
N LYS A 163 -17.95 3.81 -17.50
CA LYS A 163 -19.29 3.46 -18.01
C LYS A 163 -20.37 3.61 -16.95
N TRP A 164 -20.10 3.19 -15.71
CA TRP A 164 -21.01 3.38 -14.58
C TRP A 164 -21.24 4.87 -14.29
N GLY A 165 -20.18 5.67 -14.24
CA GLY A 165 -20.27 7.11 -14.02
C GLY A 165 -21.03 7.86 -15.14
N GLU A 166 -20.84 7.45 -16.40
CA GLU A 166 -21.62 7.93 -17.54
C GLU A 166 -23.11 7.62 -17.39
N GLY A 167 -23.45 6.41 -16.94
CA GLY A 167 -24.83 6.02 -16.60
C GLY A 167 -25.46 6.88 -15.50
N MET A 168 -24.65 7.50 -14.64
CA MET A 168 -25.07 8.47 -13.63
C MET A 168 -25.01 9.93 -14.09
N MET A 169 -24.81 10.18 -15.39
CA MET A 169 -24.66 11.53 -15.96
C MET A 169 -23.48 12.33 -15.38
N LEU A 170 -22.44 11.64 -14.88
CA LEU A 170 -21.20 12.27 -14.37
C LEU A 170 -20.17 12.56 -15.47
N ASN A 171 -20.61 12.54 -16.73
CA ASN A 171 -19.77 12.70 -17.93
C ASN A 171 -19.12 14.09 -18.07
N LYS A 172 -19.74 15.15 -17.53
CA LYS A 172 -19.25 16.54 -17.66
C LYS A 172 -18.22 16.95 -16.61
N TRP A 173 -18.13 16.26 -15.47
CA TRP A 173 -17.28 16.66 -14.35
C TRP A 173 -15.80 16.25 -14.51
N ASN A 174 -15.47 15.32 -15.41
CA ASN A 174 -14.13 14.74 -15.52
C ASN A 174 -13.28 15.27 -16.69
N THR A 175 -13.88 15.92 -17.70
CA THR A 175 -13.15 16.33 -18.93
C THR A 175 -12.24 17.54 -18.73
N SER A 176 -12.58 18.46 -17.82
CA SER A 176 -11.76 19.67 -17.57
C SER A 176 -10.46 19.38 -16.82
N LEU A 177 -10.39 18.28 -16.05
CA LEU A 177 -9.25 17.98 -15.18
C LEU A 177 -8.18 17.10 -15.83
N ARG A 178 -8.54 16.37 -16.89
CA ARG A 178 -7.71 15.27 -17.41
C ARG A 178 -7.21 15.48 -18.85
N GLY A 179 -7.58 16.62 -19.46
CA GLY A 179 -7.19 16.99 -20.81
C GLY A 179 -8.03 16.31 -21.90
N LYS A 180 -7.86 16.77 -23.16
CA LYS A 180 -8.64 16.27 -24.32
C LYS A 180 -8.29 14.84 -24.74
N LEU A 181 -7.13 14.33 -24.34
CA LEU A 181 -6.64 12.99 -24.67
C LEU A 181 -7.06 11.92 -23.66
N TYR A 182 -7.75 12.32 -22.58
CA TYR A 182 -8.25 11.40 -21.57
C TYR A 182 -9.78 11.23 -21.68
N PRO A 183 -10.32 10.00 -21.53
CA PRO A 183 -9.59 8.75 -21.30
C PRO A 183 -8.94 8.18 -22.58
N PRO A 184 -7.82 7.44 -22.46
CA PRO A 184 -7.30 6.63 -23.56
C PRO A 184 -8.37 5.66 -24.10
N ARG A 185 -8.31 5.30 -25.39
CA ARG A 185 -9.34 4.47 -26.04
C ARG A 185 -9.02 2.98 -26.00
N SER A 186 -7.74 2.64 -25.92
CA SER A 186 -7.23 1.27 -25.85
C SER A 186 -6.25 1.09 -24.68
N VAL A 187 -5.91 -0.16 -24.35
CA VAL A 187 -4.89 -0.46 -23.32
C VAL A 187 -3.54 0.06 -23.78
N GLU A 188 -3.26 -0.09 -25.08
CA GLU A 188 -2.05 0.36 -25.76
C GLU A 188 -1.92 1.88 -25.65
N ASP A 189 -2.97 2.64 -25.99
CA ASP A 189 -3.01 4.09 -25.85
C ASP A 189 -2.76 4.52 -24.40
N ALA A 190 -3.29 3.77 -23.43
CA ALA A 190 -3.10 4.07 -22.01
C ALA A 190 -1.66 3.83 -21.55
N ILE A 191 -1.03 2.76 -22.04
CA ILE A 191 0.38 2.47 -21.80
C ILE A 191 1.26 3.56 -22.43
N ASP A 192 1.03 3.90 -23.69
CA ASP A 192 1.77 4.93 -24.40
C ASP A 192 1.61 6.30 -23.72
N TYR A 193 0.38 6.65 -23.34
CA TYR A 193 0.10 7.86 -22.59
C TYR A 193 0.85 7.89 -21.24
N SER A 194 0.87 6.77 -20.51
CA SER A 194 1.58 6.66 -19.21
C SER A 194 3.11 6.78 -19.32
N ARG A 195 3.65 6.54 -20.51
CA ARG A 195 5.08 6.65 -20.85
C ARG A 195 5.44 7.99 -21.48
N SER A 196 4.46 8.83 -21.79
CA SER A 196 4.72 10.16 -22.35
C SER A 196 5.59 11.01 -21.43
N GLN A 197 6.42 11.87 -22.02
CA GLN A 197 7.29 12.79 -21.27
C GLN A 197 6.48 13.64 -20.29
N HIS A 198 5.29 14.10 -20.71
CA HIS A 198 4.39 14.88 -19.87
C HIS A 198 4.04 14.16 -18.55
N ILE A 199 3.72 12.86 -18.60
CA ILE A 199 3.40 12.09 -17.40
C ILE A 199 4.65 11.81 -16.56
N GLU A 200 5.81 11.53 -17.17
CA GLU A 200 7.07 11.42 -16.42
C GLU A 200 7.37 12.73 -15.67
N ASP A 201 7.25 13.90 -16.32
CA ASP A 201 7.45 15.21 -15.70
C ASP A 201 6.49 15.43 -14.53
N MET A 202 5.20 15.07 -14.68
CA MET A 202 4.23 15.17 -13.59
C MET A 202 4.60 14.29 -12.38
N TYR A 203 5.09 13.07 -12.62
CA TYR A 203 5.53 12.16 -11.57
C TYR A 203 6.81 12.66 -10.88
N GLN A 204 7.76 13.20 -11.63
CA GLN A 204 8.97 13.80 -11.08
C GLN A 204 8.64 15.03 -10.23
N ARG A 205 7.76 15.91 -10.72
CA ARG A 205 7.27 17.07 -9.96
C ARG A 205 6.54 16.66 -8.69
N ALA A 206 5.73 15.60 -8.73
CA ALA A 206 5.07 15.06 -7.54
C ALA A 206 6.09 14.49 -6.55
N GLU A 207 7.16 13.86 -7.03
CA GLU A 207 8.25 13.37 -6.17
C GLU A 207 9.00 14.52 -5.49
N SER A 208 9.38 15.57 -6.23
CA SER A 208 9.96 16.81 -5.69
C SER A 208 9.06 17.45 -4.65
N LEU A 209 7.76 17.52 -4.91
CA LEU A 209 6.77 18.04 -3.96
C LEU A 209 6.76 17.24 -2.64
N GLY A 210 6.89 15.91 -2.72
CA GLY A 210 7.03 15.04 -1.54
C GLY A 210 8.26 15.38 -0.72
N ILE A 211 9.40 15.64 -1.36
CA ILE A 211 10.65 16.04 -0.71
C ILE A 211 10.51 17.40 -0.03
N GLU A 212 10.02 18.41 -0.76
CA GLU A 212 9.84 19.79 -0.25
C GLU A 212 8.88 19.86 0.95
N THR A 213 7.88 18.96 1.00
CA THR A 213 6.94 18.89 2.12
C THR A 213 7.63 18.46 3.42
N VAL A 214 8.62 17.57 3.34
CA VAL A 214 9.37 17.09 4.51
C VAL A 214 10.16 18.23 5.16
N GLU A 215 10.55 19.23 4.37
CA GLU A 215 11.33 20.39 4.82
C GLU A 215 10.41 21.46 5.44
N ASN A 216 9.17 21.58 4.95
CA ASN A 216 8.21 22.61 5.36
C ASN A 216 7.16 22.08 6.36
N ARG A 217 7.37 22.36 7.66
CA ARG A 217 6.56 21.86 8.81
C ARG A 217 5.13 22.44 8.95
N ARG A 218 4.50 22.92 7.88
CA ARG A 218 3.16 23.56 7.94
C ARG A 218 2.10 22.71 7.24
N PHE A 219 0.84 23.07 7.50
CA PHE A 219 -0.33 22.51 6.83
C PHE A 219 -0.07 22.34 5.34
N PHE A 220 -0.19 21.10 4.86
CA PHE A 220 0.14 20.73 3.50
C PHE A 220 -1.08 20.16 2.77
N ARG A 221 -1.29 20.67 1.55
CA ARG A 221 -2.37 20.31 0.63
C ARG A 221 -1.76 19.99 -0.72
N LEU A 222 -2.02 18.80 -1.25
CA LEU A 222 -1.62 18.44 -2.61
C LEU A 222 -2.34 19.35 -3.60
N PRO A 223 -1.63 19.91 -4.60
CA PRO A 223 -2.27 20.57 -5.71
C PRO A 223 -3.08 19.54 -6.51
N GLN A 224 -4.14 19.99 -7.17
CA GLN A 224 -5.10 19.11 -7.84
C GLN A 224 -4.46 18.14 -8.85
N TRP A 225 -3.38 18.58 -9.52
CA TRP A 225 -2.64 17.74 -10.48
C TRP A 225 -1.82 16.62 -9.83
N ALA A 226 -1.57 16.66 -8.52
CA ALA A 226 -0.77 15.67 -7.77
C ALA A 226 -1.63 14.74 -6.89
N VAL A 227 -2.95 14.96 -6.83
CA VAL A 227 -3.88 14.11 -6.06
C VAL A 227 -4.00 12.74 -6.72
N THR A 228 -3.83 11.69 -5.93
CA THR A 228 -4.01 10.26 -6.25
C THR A 228 -3.10 9.69 -7.32
N TRP A 229 -3.19 10.22 -8.54
CA TRP A 229 -2.47 9.77 -9.72
C TRP A 229 -2.17 11.01 -10.57
N PRO A 230 -0.92 11.51 -10.60
CA PRO A 230 -0.59 12.63 -11.47
C PRO A 230 -0.95 12.32 -12.92
N GLY A 231 -1.93 13.04 -13.49
CA GLY A 231 -2.45 12.82 -14.84
C GLY A 231 -3.69 11.90 -14.95
N GLY A 232 -4.20 11.37 -13.84
CA GLY A 232 -5.40 10.54 -13.77
C GLY A 232 -5.14 9.03 -13.64
N GLN A 233 -6.17 8.25 -13.29
CA GLN A 233 -6.07 6.82 -12.96
C GLN A 233 -5.48 5.95 -14.08
N LEU A 234 -5.89 6.20 -15.34
CA LEU A 234 -5.36 5.47 -16.49
C LEU A 234 -3.98 5.96 -16.95
N SER A 235 -3.60 7.20 -16.62
CA SER A 235 -2.26 7.72 -16.90
C SER A 235 -1.16 7.00 -16.13
N ALA A 236 -1.53 6.28 -15.08
CA ALA A 236 -0.61 5.54 -14.26
C ALA A 236 -0.50 4.06 -14.64
N ILE A 237 -1.22 3.57 -15.65
CA ILE A 237 -1.30 2.13 -15.93
C ILE A 237 0.08 1.49 -16.19
N GLY A 238 0.97 2.17 -16.91
CA GLY A 238 2.36 1.70 -17.08
C GLY A 238 3.18 1.82 -15.80
N ARG A 239 2.85 2.76 -14.90
CA ARG A 239 3.54 3.01 -13.63
C ARG A 239 3.13 2.03 -12.54
N THR A 240 1.86 1.63 -12.50
CA THR A 240 1.36 0.62 -11.55
C THR A 240 2.04 -0.72 -11.74
N SER A 241 2.51 -0.98 -12.96
CA SER A 241 3.26 -2.18 -13.29
C SER A 241 4.76 -2.10 -12.95
N CYS A 242 5.28 -0.93 -12.58
CA CYS A 242 6.69 -0.71 -12.22
C CYS A 242 6.99 -1.01 -10.74
N PHE A 243 6.58 -2.18 -10.24
CA PHE A 243 6.70 -2.55 -8.82
C PHE A 243 8.10 -2.32 -8.25
N ALA A 244 9.15 -2.74 -8.96
CA ALA A 244 10.53 -2.62 -8.49
C ALA A 244 10.93 -1.15 -8.25
N ARG A 245 10.64 -0.24 -9.20
CA ARG A 245 10.92 1.19 -9.06
C ARG A 245 10.17 1.79 -7.87
N ASN A 246 8.90 1.46 -7.73
CA ASN A 246 8.04 1.96 -6.65
C ASN A 246 8.50 1.45 -5.28
N ILE A 247 8.81 0.16 -5.14
CA ILE A 247 9.35 -0.43 -3.91
C ILE A 247 10.70 0.19 -3.55
N LEU A 248 11.61 0.35 -4.52
CA LEU A 248 12.92 0.96 -4.29
C LEU A 248 12.82 2.42 -3.83
N ARG A 249 11.78 3.16 -4.23
CA ARG A 249 11.51 4.50 -3.70
C ARG A 249 11.24 4.44 -2.19
N TYR A 250 10.37 3.53 -1.73
CA TYR A 250 10.11 3.34 -0.30
C TYR A 250 11.37 2.94 0.46
N GLU A 251 12.14 1.97 -0.07
CA GLU A 251 13.40 1.55 0.55
C GLU A 251 14.38 2.73 0.68
N ARG A 252 14.54 3.55 -0.37
CA ARG A 252 15.41 4.74 -0.34
C ARG A 252 14.99 5.75 0.71
N VAL A 253 13.70 6.11 0.73
CA VAL A 253 13.17 7.12 1.65
C VAL A 253 13.29 6.66 3.11
N PHE A 254 12.96 5.41 3.41
CA PHE A 254 13.02 4.94 4.80
C PHE A 254 14.45 4.59 5.25
N SER A 255 15.34 4.22 4.34
CA SER A 255 16.76 4.01 4.65
C SER A 255 17.45 5.32 5.05
N SER A 256 17.13 6.44 4.39
CA SER A 256 17.73 7.75 4.70
C SER A 256 17.28 8.31 6.05
N THR A 257 16.17 7.83 6.60
CA THR A 257 15.67 8.28 7.91
C THR A 257 16.38 7.67 9.12
N ARG A 258 17.24 6.66 8.95
CA ARG A 258 17.94 5.99 10.06
C ARG A 258 19.29 6.65 10.35
N SER A 259 19.51 7.06 11.60
CA SER A 259 20.82 7.54 12.08
C SER A 259 21.81 6.37 12.29
N ASP A 260 22.53 6.04 11.22
CA ASP A 260 23.89 5.49 11.12
C ASP A 260 24.44 4.33 11.97
N LYS A 261 23.82 3.85 13.07
CA LYS A 261 24.44 2.77 13.90
C LYS A 261 23.97 1.35 13.62
N HIS A 262 22.86 1.18 12.90
CA HIS A 262 22.36 -0.13 12.47
C HIS A 262 22.03 -0.14 10.98
N LYS A 263 23.04 0.18 10.15
CA LYS A 263 23.03 0.08 8.67
C LYS A 263 22.96 -1.36 8.15
N GLN A 264 22.57 -2.34 8.96
CA GLN A 264 22.30 -3.66 8.40
C GLN A 264 21.03 -3.58 7.56
N ALA A 265 21.16 -4.13 6.35
CA ALA A 265 20.27 -4.06 5.19
C ALA A 265 18.90 -4.71 5.39
N LEU A 266 18.18 -4.34 6.45
CA LEU A 266 16.81 -4.77 6.68
C LEU A 266 15.91 -4.06 5.67
N LYS A 267 15.38 -4.82 4.71
CA LYS A 267 14.32 -4.36 3.80
C LYS A 267 13.18 -3.77 4.62
N HIS A 268 12.73 -2.58 4.26
CA HIS A 268 11.56 -1.96 4.88
C HIS A 268 10.27 -2.60 4.37
N VAL A 269 10.24 -3.03 3.10
CA VAL A 269 9.06 -3.54 2.39
C VAL A 269 9.10 -5.06 2.25
N SER A 270 8.07 -5.74 2.76
CA SER A 270 7.78 -7.14 2.46
C SER A 270 7.01 -7.26 1.15
N ILE A 271 7.36 -8.21 0.31
CA ILE A 271 6.68 -8.46 -0.96
C ILE A 271 5.65 -9.58 -0.78
N PHE A 272 4.41 -9.32 -1.16
CA PHE A 272 3.31 -10.28 -1.11
C PHE A 272 2.84 -10.63 -2.53
N PRO A 273 3.25 -11.77 -3.09
CA PRO A 273 2.71 -12.25 -4.36
C PRO A 273 1.23 -12.60 -4.21
N ILE A 274 0.39 -12.14 -5.14
CA ILE A 274 -1.07 -12.42 -5.14
C ILE A 274 -1.37 -13.93 -5.08
N GLU A 275 -0.46 -14.76 -5.59
CA GLU A 275 -0.55 -16.22 -5.58
C GLU A 275 -0.61 -16.80 -4.17
N PHE A 276 -0.08 -16.08 -3.16
CA PHE A 276 -0.16 -16.51 -1.76
C PHE A 276 -1.61 -16.61 -1.28
N LEU A 277 -2.54 -15.83 -1.86
CA LEU A 277 -3.97 -15.95 -1.54
C LEU A 277 -4.58 -17.30 -1.92
N ARG A 278 -3.95 -18.04 -2.85
CA ARG A 278 -4.42 -19.37 -3.28
C ARG A 278 -3.91 -20.50 -2.39
N ASP A 279 -2.87 -20.25 -1.61
CA ASP A 279 -2.26 -21.23 -0.71
C ASP A 279 -2.30 -20.70 0.73
N LYS A 280 -3.26 -21.21 1.51
CA LYS A 280 -3.46 -20.87 2.92
C LYS A 280 -2.17 -20.98 3.74
N LYS A 281 -1.31 -21.95 3.42
CA LYS A 281 -0.05 -22.15 4.14
C LYS A 281 0.95 -21.02 3.85
N SER A 282 1.13 -20.63 2.60
CA SER A 282 1.99 -19.50 2.24
C SER A 282 1.44 -18.17 2.76
N LEU A 283 0.13 -17.97 2.69
CA LEU A 283 -0.52 -16.80 3.31
C LEU A 283 -0.25 -16.73 4.82
N ASN A 284 -0.50 -17.81 5.56
CA ASN A 284 -0.28 -17.82 7.00
C ASN A 284 1.19 -17.64 7.39
N ARG A 285 2.12 -18.28 6.67
CA ARG A 285 3.57 -18.06 6.88
C ARG A 285 3.96 -16.61 6.64
N PHE A 286 3.40 -15.98 5.61
CA PHE A 286 3.64 -14.57 5.33
C PHE A 286 3.10 -13.69 6.46
N ILE A 287 1.83 -13.87 6.86
CA ILE A 287 1.22 -13.11 7.97
C ILE A 287 2.04 -13.28 9.25
N ALA A 288 2.50 -14.50 9.56
CA ALA A 288 3.33 -14.76 10.74
C ALA A 288 4.62 -13.93 10.74
N SER A 289 5.31 -13.87 9.59
CA SER A 289 6.50 -13.04 9.41
C SER A 289 6.21 -11.54 9.57
N ILE A 290 5.07 -11.06 9.08
CA ILE A 290 4.65 -9.67 9.27
C ILE A 290 4.38 -9.36 10.75
N LEU A 291 3.69 -10.26 11.46
CA LEU A 291 3.40 -10.10 12.89
C LEU A 291 4.68 -10.09 13.73
N ASP A 292 5.64 -10.94 13.41
CA ASP A 292 6.96 -10.95 14.04
C ASP A 292 7.69 -9.60 13.86
N ARG A 293 7.77 -9.09 12.64
CA ARG A 293 8.37 -7.76 12.36
C ARG A 293 7.62 -6.62 13.06
N ALA A 294 6.29 -6.70 13.15
CA ALA A 294 5.50 -5.71 13.88
C ALA A 294 5.74 -5.80 15.39
N ALA A 295 5.90 -7.01 15.93
CA ALA A 295 6.21 -7.28 17.33
C ALA A 295 7.58 -6.72 17.72
N GLU A 296 8.61 -6.97 16.91
CA GLU A 296 9.96 -6.43 17.11
C GLU A 296 9.95 -4.91 17.18
N ARG A 297 9.24 -4.26 16.24
CA ARG A 297 9.15 -2.79 16.19
C ARG A 297 8.47 -2.24 17.45
N ARG A 298 7.40 -2.86 17.91
CA ARG A 298 6.66 -2.47 19.13
C ARG A 298 7.30 -2.92 20.44
N ASN A 299 8.33 -3.77 20.40
CA ASN A 299 8.81 -4.52 21.57
C ASN A 299 7.67 -5.28 22.28
N ASN A 300 6.79 -5.94 21.50
CA ASN A 300 5.57 -6.58 22.00
C ASN A 300 5.64 -8.11 21.94
N LYS A 301 5.91 -8.75 23.08
CA LYS A 301 6.04 -10.21 23.19
C LYS A 301 4.75 -10.98 22.85
N SER A 302 3.55 -10.43 23.08
CA SER A 302 2.32 -11.14 22.77
C SER A 302 2.03 -11.21 21.27
N LEU A 303 2.39 -10.15 20.53
CA LEU A 303 2.31 -10.14 19.08
C LEU A 303 3.29 -11.14 18.44
N PHE A 304 4.48 -11.28 19.02
CA PHE A 304 5.47 -12.29 18.62
C PHE A 304 4.92 -13.72 18.81
N ALA A 305 4.32 -14.00 19.98
CA ALA A 305 3.72 -15.29 20.27
C ALA A 305 2.57 -15.65 19.29
N ALA A 306 1.75 -14.66 18.90
CA ALA A 306 0.71 -14.86 17.88
C ALA A 306 1.31 -15.25 16.51
N GLY A 307 2.45 -14.65 16.14
CA GLY A 307 3.20 -15.01 14.93
C GLY A 307 3.72 -16.45 14.97
N ILE A 308 4.33 -16.87 16.08
CA ILE A 308 4.82 -18.26 16.26
C ILE A 308 3.67 -19.26 16.14
N HIS A 309 2.56 -19.03 16.84
CA HIS A 309 1.41 -19.94 16.80
C HIS A 309 0.85 -20.11 15.38
N LEU A 310 0.84 -19.02 14.58
CA LEU A 310 0.43 -19.08 13.19
C LEU A 310 1.41 -19.89 12.31
N ALA A 311 2.71 -19.71 12.52
CA ALA A 311 3.72 -20.49 11.81
C ALA A 311 3.62 -21.99 12.17
N GLU A 312 3.43 -22.31 13.44
CA GLU A 312 3.29 -23.69 13.93
C GLU A 312 2.01 -24.36 13.42
N SER A 313 0.86 -23.70 13.46
CA SER A 313 -0.39 -24.23 12.89
C SER A 313 -0.29 -24.50 11.39
N SER A 314 0.50 -23.68 10.67
CA SER A 314 0.79 -23.88 9.24
C SER A 314 1.76 -25.05 8.99
N ASN A 315 2.61 -25.37 9.96
CA ASN A 315 3.58 -26.47 9.92
C ASN A 315 3.03 -27.78 10.49
N ARG A 316 2.00 -27.77 11.36
CA ARG A 316 1.33 -29.00 11.82
C ARG A 316 0.61 -29.72 10.67
N LEU A 317 0.23 -29.02 9.61
CA LEU A 317 -0.18 -29.61 8.32
C LEU A 317 0.93 -30.42 7.64
N ASN A 318 2.20 -30.25 8.05
CA ASN A 318 3.37 -30.95 7.52
C ASN A 318 3.91 -32.06 8.44
N ILE A 319 3.31 -32.37 9.60
CA ILE A 319 3.71 -33.60 10.31
C ILE A 319 3.21 -34.85 9.57
N ILE A 320 2.41 -34.68 8.51
CA ILE A 320 2.12 -35.71 7.48
C ILE A 320 3.10 -35.64 6.29
N HIS A 321 3.91 -34.59 6.10
CA HIS A 321 4.99 -34.57 5.10
C HIS A 321 6.20 -33.73 5.56
N ARG A 322 7.23 -34.47 5.98
CA ARG A 322 8.51 -34.03 6.57
C ARG A 322 9.25 -32.91 5.83
N ASN A 323 9.95 -32.13 6.66
CA ASN A 323 11.28 -31.52 6.50
C ASN A 323 11.58 -30.70 5.24
N ALA A 324 11.52 -29.37 5.37
CA ALA A 324 12.58 -28.45 4.91
C ALA A 324 12.20 -27.01 5.27
N GLY A 325 13.12 -26.29 5.92
CA GLY A 325 13.06 -24.84 5.99
C GLY A 325 13.31 -24.25 4.61
N SER A 326 12.46 -23.30 4.19
CA SER A 326 12.77 -22.36 3.11
C SER A 326 11.96 -21.08 3.33
N SER A 327 12.63 -20.08 3.89
CA SER A 327 12.40 -18.71 3.44
C SER A 327 13.37 -18.50 2.29
N LEU A 328 12.90 -17.95 1.18
CA LEU A 328 13.74 -17.66 0.01
C LEU A 328 14.90 -16.75 0.45
N SER A 329 16.11 -17.11 0.09
CA SER A 329 17.29 -16.25 0.25
C SER A 329 17.14 -14.95 -0.55
N ARG A 330 17.95 -13.95 -0.22
CA ARG A 330 17.94 -12.61 -0.86
C ARG A 330 18.09 -12.68 -2.38
N GLU A 331 18.93 -13.59 -2.86
CA GLU A 331 19.13 -13.84 -4.28
C GLU A 331 17.92 -14.56 -4.89
N GLU A 332 17.29 -15.48 -4.18
CA GLU A 332 16.11 -16.20 -4.67
C GLU A 332 14.86 -15.33 -4.75
N GLU A 333 14.63 -14.35 -3.86
CA GLU A 333 13.52 -13.39 -4.02
C GLU A 333 13.75 -12.47 -5.22
N VAL A 334 14.97 -11.93 -5.38
CA VAL A 334 15.31 -11.05 -6.50
C VAL A 334 15.35 -11.85 -7.81
N GLN A 335 15.85 -13.08 -7.80
CA GLN A 335 15.76 -14.00 -8.94
C GLN A 335 14.34 -14.48 -9.18
N TYR A 336 13.49 -14.62 -8.17
CA TYR A 336 12.07 -14.92 -8.38
C TYR A 336 11.37 -13.75 -9.07
N ILE A 337 11.57 -12.53 -8.56
CA ILE A 337 11.06 -11.30 -9.19
C ILE A 337 11.62 -11.18 -10.61
N ARG A 338 12.94 -11.28 -10.80
CA ARG A 338 13.57 -11.21 -12.12
C ARG A 338 13.12 -12.35 -13.03
N SER A 339 13.09 -13.60 -12.59
CA SER A 339 12.72 -14.74 -13.44
C SER A 339 11.23 -14.77 -13.79
N LYS A 340 10.36 -14.31 -12.87
CA LYS A 340 8.92 -14.20 -13.13
C LYS A 340 8.54 -12.95 -13.92
N PHE A 341 9.25 -11.84 -13.73
CA PHE A 341 8.88 -10.55 -14.32
C PHE A 341 9.78 -10.08 -15.47
N ALA A 342 11.03 -10.56 -15.61
CA ALA A 342 11.87 -10.24 -16.78
C ALA A 342 11.39 -10.96 -18.04
N LYS A 343 10.93 -12.21 -17.92
CA LYS A 343 10.24 -12.89 -19.03
C LYS A 343 8.95 -12.19 -19.43
N ASP A 344 8.28 -11.51 -18.50
CA ASP A 344 7.07 -10.73 -18.80
C ASP A 344 7.39 -9.35 -19.39
N GLU A 345 8.56 -8.77 -19.13
CA GLU A 345 9.02 -7.57 -19.86
C GLU A 345 9.28 -7.93 -21.33
N ASP A 346 9.95 -9.06 -21.57
CA ASP A 346 10.11 -9.64 -22.90
C ASP A 346 8.80 -10.16 -23.51
N SER A 347 7.88 -10.70 -22.71
CA SER A 347 6.58 -11.21 -23.18
C SER A 347 5.57 -10.11 -23.46
N LEU A 348 5.62 -9.00 -22.70
CA LEU A 348 4.88 -7.78 -23.00
C LEU A 348 5.46 -7.15 -24.26
N ASN A 349 6.79 -7.09 -24.39
CA ASN A 349 7.44 -6.69 -25.64
C ASN A 349 7.12 -7.64 -26.81
N SER A 350 6.96 -8.94 -26.59
CA SER A 350 6.58 -9.91 -27.63
C SER A 350 5.10 -9.85 -27.99
N LEU A 351 4.22 -9.55 -27.03
CA LEU A 351 2.80 -9.23 -27.27
C LEU A 351 2.63 -7.92 -28.05
N LEU A 352 3.56 -6.97 -27.85
CA LEU A 352 3.57 -5.66 -28.52
C LEU A 352 4.35 -5.66 -29.85
N ARG A 353 5.10 -6.72 -30.18
CA ARG A 353 5.81 -6.91 -31.47
C ARG A 353 4.90 -7.32 -32.64
N VAL A 354 3.62 -7.00 -32.60
CA VAL A 354 2.72 -7.09 -33.76
C VAL A 354 2.75 -5.80 -34.61
N ASN A 355 3.39 -4.71 -34.18
CA ASN A 355 3.68 -3.57 -35.05
C ASN A 355 5.15 -3.15 -34.90
N GLY A 356 5.95 -3.46 -35.91
CA GLY A 356 7.41 -3.51 -35.84
C GLY A 356 8.11 -2.17 -35.61
N ILE A 357 8.90 -2.09 -34.54
CA ILE A 357 10.11 -1.28 -34.42
C ILE A 357 11.11 -2.09 -33.56
N PRO A 358 12.37 -2.31 -34.01
CA PRO A 358 13.37 -3.00 -33.20
C PRO A 358 14.02 -2.01 -32.22
N ILE A 359 14.09 -2.38 -30.95
CA ILE A 359 14.91 -1.68 -29.95
C ILE A 359 16.14 -2.56 -29.67
N THR A 360 17.31 -2.08 -30.07
CA THR A 360 18.63 -2.55 -29.64
C THR A 360 19.04 -1.77 -28.39
N TYR A 361 19.45 -2.47 -27.35
CA TYR A 361 20.07 -1.87 -26.16
C TYR A 361 21.60 -1.91 -26.33
N GLU A 362 22.22 -0.73 -26.34
CA GLU A 362 23.57 -0.53 -25.78
C GLU A 362 23.44 0.06 -24.37
#